data_AF-A0A4P6HVQ4-F1
#
_entry.id   AF-A0A4P6HVQ4-F1
#
_cell.length_a   1.000
_cell.length_b   1.000
_cell.length_c   1.000
_cell.angle_alpha   90.00
_cell.angle_beta   90.00
_cell.angle_gamma   90.00
#
_symmetry.space_group_name_H-M   'P 1'
#
loop_
_entity.id
_entity.type
_entity.pdbx_description
1 polymer ?
#
loop_
_entity_poly.entity_id
_entity_poly.type
_entity_poly.pdbx_seq_one_letter_code
_entity_poly.pdbx_strand_id
1 'polypeptide(L)'
;MQVSVTEAKGQLTELVRRAEAGDDVILTRHGHAAVRLVPIKATPDRKSRRTLLTAVRASAAAKVVAGPNAARSQDFLYGDDGLPK
;
A
#
# COMPACT_ATOMS: atom_id res chain seq x y z
N MET A 1 16.71 -0.05 -11.29
CA MET A 1 17.86 0.63 -11.91
C MET A 1 19.08 0.48 -11.01
N GLN A 2 20.28 0.33 -11.59
CA GLN A 2 21.55 0.28 -10.86
C GLN A 2 22.44 1.45 -11.28
N VAL A 3 22.96 2.21 -10.31
CA VAL A 3 23.75 3.42 -10.57
C VAL A 3 25.02 3.36 -9.74
N SER A 4 26.18 3.68 -10.32
CA SER A 4 27.40 3.72 -9.52
C SER A 4 27.35 4.84 -8.48
N VAL A 5 27.95 4.65 -7.30
CA VAL A 5 28.00 5.70 -6.26
C VAL A 5 28.64 6.99 -6.79
N THR A 6 29.61 6.89 -7.69
CA THR A 6 30.28 8.05 -8.32
C THR A 6 29.31 8.85 -9.19
N GLU A 7 28.53 8.16 -10.03
CA GLU A 7 27.52 8.77 -10.89
C GLU A 7 26.35 9.34 -10.07
N ALA A 8 25.95 8.62 -9.02
CA ALA A 8 24.87 9.04 -8.13
C ALA A 8 25.14 10.37 -7.42
N LYS A 9 26.41 10.73 -7.16
CA LYS A 9 26.77 11.97 -6.45
C LYS A 9 26.21 13.23 -7.13
N GLY A 10 26.13 13.26 -8.46
CA GLY A 10 25.63 14.41 -9.23
C GLY A 10 24.11 14.41 -9.44
N GLN A 11 23.42 13.30 -9.15
CA GLN A 11 22.00 13.10 -9.48
C GLN A 11 21.18 12.57 -8.30
N LEU A 12 21.73 12.57 -7.08
CA LEU A 12 21.11 11.94 -5.91
C LEU A 12 19.70 12.46 -5.67
N THR A 13 19.46 13.76 -5.87
CA THR A 13 18.12 14.36 -5.74
C THR A 13 17.10 13.71 -6.66
N GLU A 14 17.44 13.49 -7.94
CA GLU A 14 16.55 12.84 -8.89
C GLU A 14 16.39 11.34 -8.59
N LEU A 15 17.47 10.67 -8.15
CA LEU A 15 17.42 9.27 -7.74
C LEU A 15 16.51 9.06 -6.51
N VAL A 16 16.54 9.98 -5.55
CA VAL A 16 15.62 9.97 -4.40
C VAL A 16 14.19 10.19 -4.87
N ARG A 17 13.93 11.19 -5.72
CA ARG A 17 12.58 11.46 -6.27
C ARG A 17 12.01 10.23 -6.99
N ARG A 18 12.85 9.52 -7.74
CA ARG A 18 12.48 8.26 -8.40
C ARG A 18 12.16 7.16 -7.41
N ALA A 19 12.99 6.98 -6.37
CA ALA A 19 12.72 6.02 -5.31
C ALA A 19 11.42 6.33 -4.55
N GLU A 20 11.11 7.61 -4.31
CA GLU A 20 9.85 8.07 -3.72
C GLU A 20 8.64 7.82 -4.62
N ALA A 21 8.81 7.93 -5.94
CA ALA A 21 7.79 7.58 -6.92
C ALA A 21 7.55 6.06 -7.05
N GLY A 22 8.44 5.24 -6.49
CA GLY A 22 8.32 3.78 -6.46
C GLY A 22 9.35 3.03 -7.33
N ASP A 23 10.30 3.73 -7.94
CA ASP A 23 11.36 3.07 -8.70
C ASP A 23 12.35 2.35 -7.76
N ASP A 24 12.73 1.13 -8.12
CA ASP A 24 13.81 0.42 -7.42
C ASP A 24 15.17 0.99 -7.82
N VAL A 25 15.79 1.78 -6.94
CA VAL A 25 17.10 2.41 -7.16
C VAL A 25 18.16 1.76 -6.28
N ILE A 26 19.13 1.09 -6.93
CA ILE A 26 20.25 0.42 -6.27
C ILE A 26 21.54 1.18 -6.60
N LEU A 27 22.30 1.57 -5.57
CA LEU A 27 23.63 2.13 -5.75
C LEU A 27 24.67 1.02 -5.74
N THR A 28 25.61 1.08 -6.68
CA THR A 28 26.66 0.09 -6.84
C THR A 28 28.03 0.68 -6.56
N ARG A 29 28.94 -0.14 -6.02
CA ARG A 29 30.36 0.18 -5.88
C ARG A 29 31.16 -0.88 -6.62
N HIS A 30 32.03 -0.45 -7.54
CA HIS A 30 32.79 -1.35 -8.42
C HIS A 30 31.89 -2.36 -9.19
N GLY A 31 30.70 -1.92 -9.63
CA GLY A 31 29.74 -2.78 -10.34
C GLY A 31 28.92 -3.72 -9.46
N HIS A 32 29.14 -3.73 -8.15
CA HIS A 32 28.45 -4.60 -7.21
C HIS A 32 27.40 -3.81 -6.44
N ALA A 33 26.19 -4.36 -6.27
CA ALA A 33 25.14 -3.74 -5.48
C ALA A 33 25.61 -3.51 -4.03
N ALA A 34 25.55 -2.26 -3.57
CA ALA A 34 26.04 -1.87 -2.25
C ALA A 34 24.89 -1.43 -1.33
N VAL A 35 23.97 -0.61 -1.84
CA VAL A 35 22.81 -0.11 -1.08
C VAL A 35 21.60 0.07 -1.99
N ARG A 36 20.40 0.11 -1.40
CA ARG A 36 19.14 0.42 -2.09
C ARG A 36 18.50 1.64 -1.46
N LEU A 37 18.05 2.58 -2.28
CA LEU A 37 17.22 3.69 -1.80
C LEU A 37 15.80 3.18 -1.61
N VAL A 38 15.29 3.31 -0.39
CA VAL A 38 13.93 2.92 -0.03
C VAL A 38 13.23 4.16 0.53
N PRO A 39 12.07 4.56 -0.02
CA PRO A 39 11.36 5.71 0.50
C PRO A 39 10.82 5.43 1.90
N ILE A 40 10.99 6.40 2.78
CA ILE A 40 10.42 6.34 4.12
C ILE A 40 8.97 6.81 4.01
N LYS A 41 8.04 5.86 3.96
CA LYS A 41 6.60 6.18 3.95
C LYS A 41 6.17 6.63 5.34
N ALA A 42 5.80 7.89 5.48
CA ALA A 42 5.17 8.37 6.70
C ALA A 42 3.85 7.61 6.92
N THR A 43 3.68 7.01 8.10
CA THR A 43 2.38 6.47 8.50
C THR A 43 1.38 7.62 8.60
N PRO A 44 0.20 7.54 7.95
CA PRO A 44 -0.81 8.58 8.06
C PRO A 44 -1.15 8.81 9.53
N ASP A 45 -1.21 10.08 9.94
CA ASP A 45 -1.63 10.42 11.29
C ASP A 45 -3.09 9.97 11.53
N ARG A 46 -3.49 9.92 12.80
CA ARG A 46 -4.81 9.42 13.20
C ARG A 46 -5.97 10.21 12.56
N LYS A 47 -5.80 11.53 12.36
CA LYS A 47 -6.80 12.41 11.74
C LYS A 47 -6.90 12.09 10.25
N SER A 48 -5.78 12.08 9.54
CA SER A 48 -5.70 11.75 8.10
C SER A 48 -6.28 10.36 7.81
N ARG A 49 -5.93 9.35 8.63
CA ARG A 49 -6.49 8.01 8.52
C ARG A 49 -8.00 7.99 8.73
N ARG A 50 -8.52 8.73 9.72
CA ARG A 50 -9.97 8.81 9.99
C ARG A 50 -10.71 9.46 8.82
N THR A 51 -10.19 10.56 8.29
CA THR A 51 -10.77 11.24 7.11
C THR A 51 -10.85 10.28 5.92
N LEU A 52 -9.78 9.55 5.63
CA LEU A 52 -9.76 8.54 4.55
C LEU A 52 -10.82 7.46 4.76
N LEU A 53 -10.90 6.87 5.96
CA LEU A 53 -11.88 5.83 6.26
C LEU A 53 -13.33 6.33 6.12
N THR A 54 -13.61 7.56 6.53
CA THR A 54 -14.93 8.18 6.36
C THR A 54 -15.26 8.37 4.88
N ALA A 55 -14.31 8.88 4.08
CA ALA A 55 -14.51 9.09 2.64
C ALA A 55 -14.76 7.77 1.90
N VAL A 56 -14.02 6.71 2.24
CA VAL A 56 -14.22 5.37 1.67
C VAL A 56 -15.60 4.82 2.05
N ARG A 57 -16.03 4.96 3.31
CA ARG A 57 -17.38 4.54 3.75
C ARG A 57 -18.48 5.28 3.01
N ALA A 58 -18.36 6.59 2.83
CA ALA A 58 -19.33 7.39 2.09
C ALA A 58 -19.40 6.94 0.62
N SER A 59 -18.25 6.67 0.00
CA SER A 59 -18.17 6.18 -1.38
C SER A 59 -18.80 4.78 -1.54
N ALA A 60 -18.64 3.92 -0.53
CA ALA A 60 -19.21 2.58 -0.52
C ALA A 60 -20.74 2.57 -0.28
N ALA A 61 -21.29 3.60 0.39
CA ALA A 61 -22.71 3.68 0.67
C ALA A 61 -23.58 3.65 -0.61
N ALA A 62 -23.07 4.21 -1.71
CA ALA A 62 -23.74 4.16 -3.02
C ALA A 62 -23.81 2.75 -3.64
N LYS A 63 -23.03 1.79 -3.12
CA LYS A 63 -22.96 0.40 -3.60
C LYS A 63 -23.67 -0.59 -2.66
N VAL A 64 -24.44 -0.09 -1.69
CA VAL A 64 -25.16 -0.95 -0.75
C VAL A 64 -26.22 -1.74 -1.51
N VAL A 65 -26.13 -3.06 -1.45
CA VAL A 65 -27.11 -3.99 -2.00
C VAL A 65 -28.00 -4.48 -0.87
N ALA A 66 -29.28 -4.72 -1.16
CA ALA A 66 -30.18 -5.37 -0.23
C ALA A 66 -29.67 -6.80 0.08
N GLY A 67 -29.70 -7.20 1.35
CA GLY A 67 -29.26 -8.55 1.75
C GLY A 67 -28.79 -8.60 3.20
N PRO A 68 -28.31 -9.78 3.65
CA PRO A 68 -27.76 -9.97 4.98
C PRO A 68 -26.60 -9.01 5.22
N ASN A 69 -26.55 -8.42 6.41
CA ASN A 69 -25.40 -7.60 6.80
C ASN A 69 -24.13 -8.47 6.92
N ALA A 70 -22.97 -7.83 7.09
CA ALA A 70 -21.69 -8.53 7.17
C ALA A 70 -21.68 -9.65 8.23
N ALA A 71 -22.39 -9.48 9.36
CA ALA A 71 -22.46 -10.47 10.43
C ALA A 71 -23.26 -11.72 10.07
N ARG A 72 -24.12 -11.64 9.05
CA ARG A 72 -24.98 -12.73 8.55
C ARG A 72 -24.65 -13.13 7.11
N SER A 73 -23.52 -12.65 6.58
CA SER A 73 -23.17 -12.82 5.17
C SER A 73 -22.86 -14.26 4.78
N GLN A 74 -22.68 -15.14 5.77
CA GLN A 74 -22.32 -16.55 5.60
C GLN A 74 -23.42 -17.50 6.11
N ASP A 75 -24.57 -16.99 6.55
CA ASP A 75 -25.66 -17.81 7.11
C ASP A 75 -26.14 -18.88 6.11
N PHE A 76 -26.03 -18.61 4.80
CA PHE A 76 -26.38 -19.57 3.75
C PHE A 76 -25.50 -20.84 3.73
N LEU A 77 -24.33 -20.81 4.38
CA LEU A 77 -23.43 -21.97 4.49
C LEU A 77 -23.87 -22.97 5.56
N TYR A 78 -24.80 -22.58 6.44
CA TYR A 78 -25.23 -23.39 7.58
C TYR A 78 -26.73 -23.69 7.49
N GLY A 79 -27.13 -24.90 7.88
CA GLY A 79 -28.52 -25.28 8.09
C GLY A 79 -29.12 -24.65 9.35
N ASP A 80 -30.42 -24.84 9.56
CA ASP A 80 -31.13 -24.34 10.76
C ASP A 80 -30.62 -25.00 12.06
N ASP A 81 -29.94 -26.14 11.94
CA ASP A 81 -29.24 -26.85 13.02
C ASP A 81 -27.82 -26.31 13.28
N GLY A 82 -27.37 -25.33 12.49
CA GLY A 82 -26.04 -24.74 12.58
C GLY A 82 -24.92 -25.60 11.98
N LEU A 83 -25.24 -26.72 11.31
CA LEU A 83 -24.26 -27.56 10.63
C LEU A 83 -24.03 -27.07 9.19
N PRO A 84 -22.83 -27.24 8.63
CA PRO A 84 -22.57 -26.93 7.23
C PRO A 84 -23.50 -27.72 6.28
N LYS A 85 -24.00 -27.05 5.25
CA LYS A 85 -24.80 -27.65 4.17
C LYS A 85 -23.95 -28.29 3.07
#